data_AF-A0A9W6QMD8-F1
#
_entry.id   AF-A0A9W6QMD8-F1
#
_cell.length_a   1.000
_cell.length_b   1.000
_cell.length_c   1.000
_cell.angle_alpha   90.00
_cell.angle_beta   90.00
_cell.angle_gamma   90.00
#
_symmetry.space_group_name_H-M   'P 1'
#
loop_
_entity.id
_entity.type
_entity.pdbx_description
1 polymer ?
#
loop_
_entity_poly.entity_id
_entity_poly.type
_entity_poly.pdbx_seq_one_letter_code
_entity_poly.pdbx_strand_id
1 'polypeptide(L)'
;MSGHLEAEILALLKASPITRESVRRDVVELVHAGEPGLAFECLCSWLYEDELPLTRKYYERLLPVAEFLDVPHAIKKLIELVPAGE
;
A
#
# COMPACT_ATOMS: atom_id res chain seq x y z
N MET A 1 8.04 4.90 -18.39
CA MET A 1 6.67 4.94 -17.81
C MET A 1 6.62 4.45 -16.35
N SER A 2 7.72 3.95 -15.75
CA SER A 2 7.73 3.43 -14.37
C SER A 2 7.64 4.49 -13.26
N GLY A 3 8.19 5.69 -13.48
CA GLY A 3 8.26 6.72 -12.43
C GLY A 3 6.91 7.23 -11.90
N HIS A 4 5.82 7.10 -12.67
CA HIS A 4 4.47 7.45 -12.18
C HIS A 4 3.95 6.44 -11.15
N LEU A 5 4.26 5.14 -11.32
CA LEU A 5 3.84 4.09 -10.41
C LEU A 5 4.63 4.14 -9.10
N GLU A 6 5.95 4.33 -9.21
CA GLU A 6 6.85 4.55 -8.06
C GLU A 6 6.35 5.74 -7.22
N ALA A 7 6.02 6.86 -7.87
CA ALA A 7 5.47 8.03 -7.19
C ALA A 7 4.13 7.75 -6.49
N GLU A 8 3.23 6.97 -7.10
CA GLU A 8 1.95 6.63 -6.47
C GLU A 8 2.13 5.71 -5.25
N ILE A 9 3.02 4.72 -5.32
CA ILE A 9 3.32 3.84 -4.18
C ILE A 9 3.91 4.66 -3.02
N LEU A 10 4.83 5.59 -3.30
CA LEU A 10 5.36 6.50 -2.29
C LEU A 10 4.30 7.44 -1.71
N ALA A 11 3.35 7.89 -2.54
CA ALA A 11 2.22 8.70 -2.09
C ALA A 11 1.24 7.91 -1.21
N LEU A 12 1.02 6.63 -1.50
CA LEU A 12 0.26 5.70 -0.65
C LEU A 12 0.98 5.50 0.68
N LEU A 13 2.27 5.15 0.67
CA LEU A 13 3.08 4.99 1.87
C LEU A 13 3.03 6.24 2.76
N LYS A 14 3.16 7.42 2.18
CA LYS A 14 3.09 8.70 2.90
C LYS A 14 1.72 8.94 3.55
N ALA A 15 0.64 8.51 2.89
CA ALA A 15 -0.73 8.67 3.38
C ALA A 15 -1.18 7.51 4.29
N SER A 16 -0.37 6.46 4.42
CA SER A 16 -0.68 5.28 5.21
C SER A 16 -0.60 5.55 6.72
N PRO A 17 -1.33 4.77 7.54
CA PRO A 17 -1.19 4.80 9.01
C PRO A 17 0.12 4.20 9.53
N ILE A 18 1.00 3.67 8.67
CA ILE A 18 2.26 3.04 9.09
C ILE A 18 3.21 4.10 9.64
N THR A 19 3.52 4.00 10.94
CA THR A 19 4.47 4.88 11.62
C THR A 19 5.85 4.25 11.81
N ARG A 20 5.95 2.90 11.73
CA ARG A 20 7.20 2.15 11.93
C ARG A 20 8.22 2.52 10.85
N GLU A 21 9.30 3.18 11.23
CA GLU A 21 10.29 3.70 10.29
C GLU A 21 10.98 2.62 9.46
N SER A 22 11.24 1.44 10.04
CA SER A 22 11.85 0.33 9.32
C SER A 22 10.97 -0.12 8.15
N VAL A 23 9.67 -0.29 8.37
CA VAL A 23 8.72 -0.68 7.32
C VAL A 23 8.66 0.36 6.21
N ARG A 24 8.60 1.65 6.59
CA ARG A 24 8.59 2.73 5.61
C ARG A 24 9.86 2.74 4.77
N ARG A 25 11.01 2.47 5.39
CA ARG A 25 12.29 2.35 4.68
C ARG A 25 12.28 1.18 3.71
N ASP A 26 11.84 0.01 4.15
CA ASP A 26 11.80 -1.20 3.31
C ASP A 26 10.95 -0.98 2.05
N VAL A 27 9.78 -0.35 2.17
CA VAL A 27 8.94 -0.01 1.01
C VAL A 27 9.64 0.98 0.07
N VAL A 28 10.32 2.00 0.60
CA VAL A 28 11.07 2.98 -0.22
C VAL A 28 12.25 2.31 -0.93
N GLU A 29 12.97 1.42 -0.26
CA GLU A 29 14.10 0.69 -0.83
C GLU A 29 13.64 -0.22 -1.98
N LEU A 30 12.49 -0.90 -1.84
CA LEU A 30 11.90 -1.71 -2.91
C LEU A 30 11.49 -0.86 -4.12
N VAL A 31 10.91 0.32 -3.90
CA VAL A 31 10.61 1.28 -4.98
C VAL A 31 11.89 1.67 -5.73
N HIS A 32 12.95 2.05 -5.00
CA HIS A 32 14.23 2.45 -5.61
C HIS A 32 14.99 1.30 -6.27
N ALA A 33 14.75 0.06 -5.83
CA ALA A 33 15.29 -1.15 -6.47
C ALA A 33 14.60 -1.49 -7.80
N GLY A 34 13.54 -0.77 -8.18
CA GLY A 34 12.76 -1.07 -9.38
C GLY A 34 11.78 -2.21 -9.20
N GLU A 35 11.38 -2.50 -7.95
CA GLU A 35 10.48 -3.58 -7.56
C GLU A 35 9.13 -3.05 -7.04
N PRO A 36 8.33 -2.33 -7.87
CA PRO A 36 7.10 -1.68 -7.42
C PRO A 36 6.02 -2.67 -6.98
N GLY A 37 5.97 -3.87 -7.57
CA GLY A 37 5.06 -4.94 -7.15
C GLY A 37 5.33 -5.36 -5.70
N LEU A 38 6.59 -5.70 -5.41
CA LEU A 38 7.02 -6.07 -4.06
C LEU A 38 6.86 -4.91 -3.06
N ALA A 39 7.14 -3.67 -3.47
CA ALA A 39 6.93 -2.51 -2.63
C ALA A 39 5.46 -2.34 -2.22
N PHE A 40 4.54 -2.51 -3.18
CA PHE A 40 3.10 -2.40 -2.94
C PHE A 40 2.57 -3.57 -2.09
N GLU A 41 3.00 -4.79 -2.36
CA GLU A 41 2.65 -5.96 -1.55
C GLU A 41 3.18 -5.82 -0.11
N CYS A 42 4.43 -5.38 0.06
CA CYS A 42 5.02 -5.09 1.37
C CYS A 42 4.18 -4.07 2.15
N LEU A 43 3.82 -2.95 1.51
CA LEU A 43 2.92 -1.95 2.09
C LEU A 43 1.60 -2.57 2.55
N CYS A 44 0.94 -3.36 1.70
CA CYS A 44 -0.35 -3.98 2.01
C CYS A 44 -0.25 -5.03 3.13
N SER A 45 0.77 -5.87 3.13
CA SER A 45 1.01 -6.86 4.18
C SER A 45 1.15 -6.19 5.54
N TRP A 46 1.92 -5.11 5.65
CA TRP A 46 2.07 -4.39 6.91
C TRP A 46 0.79 -3.70 7.38
N LEU A 47 -0.04 -3.19 6.47
CA LEU A 47 -1.36 -2.66 6.85
C LEU A 47 -2.23 -3.76 7.48
N TYR A 48 -2.20 -4.96 6.92
CA TYR A 48 -2.97 -6.10 7.43
C TYR A 48 -2.41 -6.70 8.71
N GLU A 49 -1.11 -6.98 8.76
CA GLU A 49 -0.45 -7.67 9.87
C GLU A 49 -0.46 -6.84 11.16
N ASP A 50 -0.30 -5.52 11.06
CA ASP A 50 -0.41 -4.61 12.19
C ASP A 50 -1.88 -4.18 12.46
N GLU A 51 -2.86 -4.75 11.74
CA GLU A 51 -4.31 -4.44 11.84
C GLU A 51 -4.60 -2.93 11.78
N LEU A 52 -3.90 -2.20 10.91
CA LEU A 52 -3.93 -0.75 10.90
C LEU A 52 -5.26 -0.24 10.31
N PRO A 53 -6.05 0.57 11.05
CA PRO A 53 -7.32 1.08 10.56
C PRO A 53 -7.13 1.92 9.29
N LEU A 54 -7.94 1.62 8.27
CA LEU A 54 -7.92 2.34 7.00
C LEU A 54 -9.14 3.22 6.86
N THR A 55 -8.97 4.29 6.07
CA THR A 55 -10.15 5.00 5.55
C THR A 55 -10.66 4.34 4.28
N ARG A 56 -11.96 4.38 4.03
CA ARG A 56 -12.58 3.98 2.77
C ARG A 56 -11.91 4.67 1.59
N LYS A 57 -11.66 5.98 1.71
CA LYS A 57 -10.96 6.77 0.70
C LYS A 57 -9.54 6.25 0.44
N TYR A 58 -8.81 5.87 1.49
CA TYR A 58 -7.47 5.29 1.32
C TYR A 58 -7.53 3.92 0.64
N TYR A 59 -8.45 3.06 1.06
CA TYR A 59 -8.66 1.74 0.44
C TYR A 59 -8.98 1.87 -1.06
N GLU A 60 -9.83 2.80 -1.44
CA GLU A 60 -10.18 3.04 -2.85
C GLU A 60 -9.00 3.49 -3.71
N ARG A 61 -8.00 4.15 -3.11
CA ARG A 61 -6.74 4.50 -3.82
C ARG A 61 -5.84 3.29 -4.07
N LEU A 62 -5.97 2.22 -3.28
CA LEU A 62 -5.20 0.98 -3.46
C LEU A 62 -5.71 0.17 -4.66
N LEU A 63 -7.01 0.21 -4.95
CA LEU A 63 -7.66 -0.55 -6.02
C LEU A 63 -6.99 -0.39 -7.39
N PRO A 64 -6.84 0.82 -7.96
CA PRO A 64 -6.26 0.99 -9.30
C PRO A 64 -4.78 0.60 -9.34
N VAL A 65 -4.04 0.72 -8.23
CA VAL A 65 -2.63 0.33 -8.17
C VAL A 65 -2.49 -1.19 -8.14
N ALA A 66 -3.33 -1.88 -7.37
CA ALA A 66 -3.37 -3.34 -7.32
C ALA A 66 -3.78 -3.95 -8.68
N GLU A 67 -4.73 -3.33 -9.38
CA GLU A 67 -5.13 -3.74 -10.73
C GLU A 67 -3.99 -3.53 -11.74
N PHE A 68 -3.33 -2.36 -11.71
CA PHE A 68 -2.22 -2.07 -12.62
C PHE A 68 -1.03 -3.04 -12.43
N LEU A 69 -0.76 -3.43 -11.19
CA LEU A 69 0.32 -4.35 -10.82
C LEU A 69 -0.08 -5.83 -10.96
N ASP A 70 -1.33 -6.15 -11.33
CA ASP A 70 -1.88 -7.51 -11.36
C ASP A 70 -1.77 -8.27 -10.01
N VAL A 71 -1.94 -7.53 -8.90
CA VAL A 71 -1.87 -8.04 -7.51
C VAL A 71 -3.16 -7.75 -6.70
N PRO A 72 -4.36 -8.04 -7.22
CA PRO A 72 -5.61 -7.77 -6.49
C PRO A 72 -5.70 -8.53 -5.15
N HIS A 73 -4.93 -9.60 -4.99
CA HIS A 73 -4.87 -10.38 -3.76
C HIS A 73 -4.24 -9.62 -2.59
N ALA A 74 -3.31 -8.69 -2.85
CA ALA A 74 -2.62 -7.90 -1.82
C ALA A 74 -3.58 -7.03 -1.00
N ILE A 75 -4.66 -6.55 -1.62
CA ILE A 75 -5.63 -5.65 -1.00
C ILE A 75 -6.90 -6.36 -0.52
N LYS A 76 -7.10 -7.63 -0.89
CA LYS A 76 -8.39 -8.34 -0.73
C LYS A 76 -8.92 -8.31 0.70
N LYS A 77 -8.03 -8.44 1.69
CA LYS A 77 -8.42 -8.45 3.12
C LYS A 77 -8.39 -7.07 3.77
N LEU A 78 -7.79 -6.06 3.13
CA LEU A 78 -7.65 -4.73 3.71
C LEU A 78 -9.00 -4.00 3.86
N ILE A 79 -10.04 -4.42 3.14
CA ILE A 79 -11.39 -3.90 3.33
C ILE A 79 -11.91 -4.17 4.75
N GLU A 80 -11.46 -5.24 5.41
CA GLU A 80 -11.83 -5.59 6.78
C GLU A 80 -11.31 -4.57 7.80
N LEU A 81 -10.30 -3.78 7.42
CA LEU A 81 -9.69 -2.74 8.24
C LEU A 81 -10.39 -1.37 8.08
N VAL A 82 -11.41 -1.27 7.22
CA VAL A 82 -12.23 -0.06 7.08
C VAL A 82 -13.36 -0.12 8.11
N PRO A 83 -13.41 0.79 9.11
CA PRO A 83 -14.43 0.77 10.15
C PRO A 83 -15.85 0.91 9.60
N ALA A 84 -16.81 0.24 10.24
CA ALA A 84 -18.22 0.41 9.89
C ALA A 84 -18.70 1.83 10.23
N GLY A 85 -19.22 2.55 9.22
CA GLY A 85 -19.82 3.88 9.40
C GLY A 85 -18.97 5.08 8.96
N GLU A 86 -17.85 4.83 8.28
CA GLU A 86 -17.25 5.85 7.39
C GLU A 86 -18.08 6.06 6.12
#